data_AF-A0A2H1J773-F1
#
_entry.id   AF-A0A2H1J773-F1
#
_cell.length_a   1.000
_cell.length_b   1.000
_cell.length_c   1.000
_cell.angle_alpha   90.00
_cell.angle_beta   90.00
_cell.angle_gamma   90.00
#
_symmetry.space_group_name_H-M   'P 1'
#
loop_
_entity.id
_entity.type
_entity.pdbx_description
1 polymer ?
#
loop_
_entity_poly.entity_id
_entity_poly.type
_entity_poly.pdbx_seq_one_letter_code
_entity_poly.pdbx_strand_id
1 'polypeptide(L)' 'MADPNSAVSTLINQVLTDPDLAHSDVFRQMLQAGLQDLIEAEATATIGAARYERSEDRSTRRNGSRKK' A
#
# COMPACT_ATOMS: atom_id res chain seq x y z
N MET A 1 6.81 2.42 16.65
CA MET A 1 6.69 3.39 15.55
C MET A 1 6.81 2.59 14.27
N ALA A 2 5.70 2.43 13.54
CA ALA A 2 5.70 1.67 12.29
C ALA A 2 6.14 2.63 11.19
N ASP A 3 7.38 2.50 10.73
CA ASP A 3 7.77 3.13 9.47
C ASP A 3 6.95 2.46 8.36
N PRO A 4 6.08 3.20 7.65
CA PRO A 4 5.43 2.62 6.50
C PRO A 4 6.54 2.53 5.46
N ASN A 5 7.01 1.31 5.21
CA ASN A 5 7.68 0.94 3.98
C ASN A 5 6.68 1.13 2.81
N SER A 6 6.22 2.37 2.59
CA SER A 6 5.26 2.70 1.57
C SER A 6 6.01 2.64 0.25
N ALA A 7 5.62 1.68 -0.60
CA ALA A 7 6.14 1.54 -1.95
C ALA A 7 6.05 2.85 -2.74
N VAL A 8 5.06 3.70 -2.42
CA VAL A 8 4.89 5.03 -2.99
C VAL A 8 6.10 5.92 -2.68
N SER A 9 6.62 5.91 -1.45
CA SER A 9 7.78 6.74 -1.07
C SER A 9 9.05 6.32 -1.82
N THR A 10 9.22 5.02 -2.04
CA THR A 10 10.32 4.46 -2.83
C THR A 10 10.24 4.89 -4.29
N LEU A 11 9.03 4.85 -4.87
CA LEU A 11 8.79 5.27 -6.25
C LEU A 11 8.98 6.78 -6.43
N ILE A 12 8.58 7.60 -5.45
CA ILE A 12 8.79 9.06 -5.46
C ILE A 12 10.28 9.38 -5.51
N ASN A 13 11.08 8.72 -4.69
CA ASN A 13 12.52 8.90 -4.74
C ASN A 13 13.12 8.53 -6.10
N GLN A 14 12.67 7.43 -6.73
CA GLN A 14 13.15 7.05 -8.06
C GLN A 14 12.87 8.11 -9.14
N VAL A 15 11.67 8.72 -9.15
CA VAL A 15 11.36 9.83 -10.07
C VAL A 15 12.27 11.02 -9.84
N LEU A 16 12.55 11.35 -8.58
CA LEU A 16 13.37 12.52 -8.24
C LEU A 16 14.85 12.32 -8.60
N THR A 17 15.34 11.08 -8.62
CA THR A 17 16.76 10.77 -8.86
C THR A 17 17.11 10.46 -10.30
N ASP A 18 16.16 10.09 -11.16
CA ASP A 18 16.42 9.68 -12.54
C ASP A 18 15.59 10.49 -13.57
N PRO A 19 16.20 11.50 -14.24
CA PRO A 19 15.51 12.35 -15.20
C PRO A 19 15.19 11.67 -16.54
N ASP A 20 15.86 10.56 -16.89
CA ASP A 20 15.60 9.79 -18.13
C ASP A 20 14.55 8.69 -17.92
N LEU A 21 14.04 8.55 -16.70
CA LEU A 21 13.05 7.56 -16.32
C LEU A 21 11.75 7.78 -17.11
N ALA A 22 11.13 6.71 -17.61
CA ALA A 22 9.85 6.78 -18.29
C ALA A 22 8.75 7.22 -17.31
N HIS A 23 8.48 8.53 -17.25
CA HIS A 23 7.59 9.16 -16.27
C HIS A 23 6.19 8.53 -16.24
N SER A 24 5.70 8.04 -17.38
CA SER A 24 4.42 7.33 -17.49
C SER A 24 4.39 6.01 -16.72
N ASP A 25 5.47 5.25 -16.73
CA ASP A 25 5.54 3.96 -16.05
C ASP A 25 5.65 4.14 -14.54
N VAL A 26 6.40 5.16 -14.11
CA VAL A 26 6.51 5.45 -12.69
C VAL A 26 5.22 6.02 -12.12
N PHE A 27 4.56 6.91 -12.86
CA PHE A 27 3.24 7.41 -12.46
C PHE A 27 2.23 6.27 -12.32
N ARG A 28 2.24 5.30 -13.25
CA ARG A 28 1.39 4.10 -13.16
C ARG A 28 1.70 3.29 -11.91
N GLN A 29 2.98 3.06 -11.60
CA GLN A 29 3.39 2.29 -10.43
C GLN A 29 3.02 3.01 -9.12
N MET A 30 3.22 4.33 -9.05
CA MET A 30 2.85 5.15 -7.90
C MET A 30 1.35 5.10 -7.65
N LEU A 31 0.55 5.28 -8.70
CA LEU A 31 -0.90 5.22 -8.61
C LEU A 31 -1.36 3.83 -8.16
N GLN A 32 -0.77 2.77 -8.72
CA GLN A 32 -1.09 1.40 -8.31
C GLN A 32 -0.74 1.14 -6.83
N ALA A 33 0.43 1.59 -6.37
CA ALA A 33 0.84 1.46 -4.98
C ALA A 33 -0.07 2.27 -4.05
N GLY A 34 -0.35 3.53 -4.39
CA GLY A 34 -1.21 4.40 -3.58
C GLY A 34 -2.63 3.88 -3.46
N LEU A 35 -3.22 3.37 -4.54
CA LEU A 35 -4.54 2.73 -4.50
C LEU A 35 -4.52 1.45 -3.67
N GLN A 36 -3.45 0.67 -3.71
CA GLN A 36 -3.30 -0.53 -2.89
C GLN A 36 -3.20 -0.20 -1.39
N ASP A 37 -2.50 0.87 -1.05
CA ASP A 37 -2.38 1.36 0.33
C ASP A 37 -3.76 1.80 0.88
N LEU A 38 -4.58 2.48 0.06
CA LEU A 38 -5.95 2.86 0.44
C LEU A 38 -6.86 1.65 0.67
N ILE A 39 -6.79 0.64 -0.20
CA ILE A 39 -7.54 -0.61 -0.02
C ILE A 39 -7.13 -1.31 1.28
N GLU A 40 -5.83 -1.31 1.60
CA GLU A 40 -5.33 -1.94 2.83
C GLU A 40 -5.81 -1.21 4.08
N ALA A 41 -5.88 0.13 4.02
CA ALA A 41 -6.42 0.96 5.09
C ALA A 41 -7.93 0.70 5.30
N GLU A 42 -8.72 0.67 4.22
CA GLU A 42 -10.16 0.37 4.29
C GLU A 42 -10.42 -1.04 4.84
N ALA A 43 -9.66 -2.04 4.39
CA ALA A 43 -9.75 -3.40 4.91
C ALA A 43 -9.43 -3.46 6.40
N THR A 44 -8.44 -2.69 6.86
CA THR A 44 -8.06 -2.62 8.29
C THR A 44 -9.19 -2.00 9.12
N ALA A 45 -9.78 -0.91 8.65
CA ALA A 45 -10.92 -0.26 9.31
C ALA A 45 -12.16 -1.18 9.36
N THR A 46 -12.45 -1.90 8.27
CA THR A 46 -13.59 -2.82 8.18
C THR A 46 -13.41 -4.06 9.06
N ILE A 47 -12.19 -4.61 9.10
CA ILE A 47 -11.87 -5.79 9.91
C ILE A 47 -11.79 -5.44 11.40
N GLY A 48 -11.49 -4.18 11.75
CA GLY A 48 -11.25 -3.75 13.14
C GLY A 48 -9.88 -4.14 13.68
N ALA A 49 -8.96 -4.55 12.80
CA ALA A 49 -7.61 -4.97 13.20
C ALA A 49 -6.62 -4.92 12.02
N ALA A 50 -5.40 -4.47 12.30
CA ALA A 50 -4.30 -4.51 11.35
C ALA A 50 -3.78 -5.94 11.12
N ARG A 51 -2.84 -6.07 10.18
CA ARG A 51 -2.25 -7.36 9.83
C ARG A 51 -1.52 -7.96 11.03
N TYR A 52 -1.87 -9.20 11.36
CA TYR A 52 -1.34 -9.97 12.50
C TYR A 52 -1.55 -9.33 13.88
N GLU A 53 -2.28 -8.23 13.97
CA GLU A 53 -2.64 -7.62 15.25
C GLU A 53 -3.59 -8.52 16.03
N ARG A 54 -3.55 -8.48 17.36
CA ARG A 54 -4.59 -9.08 18.20
C ARG A 54 -5.52 -7.96 18.66
N SER A 55 -6.80 -8.05 18.30
CA SER A 55 -7.82 -7.07 18.64
C SER A 55 -9.11 -7.82 18.97
N GLU A 56 -9.81 -7.37 20.02
CA GLU A 56 -11.13 -7.87 20.40
C GLU A 56 -12.23 -7.38 19.43
N ASP A 57 -12.01 -6.24 18.77
CA ASP A 57 -12.92 -5.65 17.78
C ASP A 57 -12.87 -6.36 16.41
N ARG A 58 -12.05 -7.41 16.27
CA ARG A 58 -11.86 -8.12 15.00
C ARG A 58 -13.14 -8.84 14.57
N SER A 59 -13.72 -8.41 13.46
CA SER A 59 -14.96 -8.99 12.91
C SER A 59 -14.72 -10.14 11.91
N THR A 60 -13.61 -10.12 11.17
CA THR A 60 -13.29 -11.14 10.15
C THR A 60 -11.77 -11.31 9.93
N ARG A 61 -11.35 -12.11 8.94
CA ARG A 61 -9.95 -12.38 8.60
C ARG A 61 -9.64 -12.09 7.13
N ARG A 62 -8.40 -11.65 6.88
CA ARG A 62 -7.85 -11.45 5.53
C ARG A 62 -7.67 -12.81 4.83
N ASN A 63 -8.16 -12.94 3.61
CA ASN A 63 -8.09 -14.18 2.81
C ASN A 63 -7.18 -14.03 1.58
N GLY A 64 -5.95 -13.54 1.80
CA GLY A 64 -4.99 -13.30 0.74
C GLY A 64 -5.35 -12.12 -0.17
N SER A 65 -4.75 -12.09 -1.36
CA SER A 65 -4.95 -11.06 -2.38
C SER A 65 -5.19 -11.71 -3.74
N ARG A 66 -5.98 -11.06 -4.60
CA ARG A 66 -6.15 -11.46 -6.00
C ARG A 66 -5.08 -10.79 -6.86
N LYS A 67 -4.39 -11.56 -7.70
CA LYS A 67 -3.47 -11.00 -8.72
C LYS A 67 -4.27 -10.27 -9.79
N LYS A 68 -3.73 -9.16 -10.28
CA LYS A 68 -4.20 -8.51 -11.51
C LYS A 68 -3.89 -9.39 -12.72
#